data_AF-A0AA39JS90-F1
#
_entry.id   AF-A0AA39JS90-F1
#
_cell.length_a   1.000
_cell.length_b   1.000
_cell.length_c   1.000
_cell.angle_alpha   90.00
_cell.angle_beta   90.00
_cell.angle_gamma   90.00
#
_symmetry.space_group_name_H-M   'P 1'
#
loop_
_entity.id
_entity.type
_entity.pdbx_description
1 polymer ?
#
loop_
_entity_poly.entity_id
_entity_poly.type
_entity_poly.pdbx_seq_one_letter_code
_entity_poly.pdbx_strand_id
1 'polypeptide(L)'
;MGGLFFYVKAQLVGFSQRLRRFKIDIYSYDQDARNLPKILKHEASSPQSFDCIEVSNILDKNYVEISILSDWGPLLNLDNPHTAVAGYFMNWTTWKESGEITSAPPGAEFRATKQMKACKHVVAPTLSILSANDPECLKLYNYLQRFYDTYVAFQEYLKEEKADTIARKAGLKCRRINKIVPHSCFAQPGTSPDTLPYIDSPERWYRVVSLLFMSVAAPLGSSRHIYRLH
;
A
#
# COMPACT_ATOMS: atom_id res chain seq x y z
N MET A 1 -30.07 7.72 -5.93
CA MET A 1 -29.19 8.72 -5.27
C MET A 1 -29.10 8.60 -3.74
N GLY A 2 -29.82 7.70 -3.05
CA GLY A 2 -29.76 7.62 -1.57
C GLY A 2 -28.66 6.72 -0.97
N GLY A 3 -28.16 5.72 -1.70
CA GLY A 3 -27.24 4.71 -1.14
C GLY A 3 -25.91 5.27 -0.64
N LEU A 4 -25.31 6.23 -1.36
CA LEU A 4 -24.06 6.87 -0.95
C LEU A 4 -24.26 7.67 0.35
N PHE A 5 -25.37 8.42 0.46
CA PHE A 5 -25.69 9.17 1.67
C PHE A 5 -25.80 8.25 2.89
N PHE A 6 -26.56 7.15 2.78
CA PHE A 6 -26.69 6.21 3.89
C PHE A 6 -25.37 5.52 4.25
N TYR A 7 -24.56 5.16 3.25
CA TYR A 7 -23.24 4.58 3.47
C TYR A 7 -22.30 5.56 4.19
N VAL A 8 -22.16 6.79 3.70
CA VAL A 8 -21.29 7.81 4.31
C VAL A 8 -21.78 8.16 5.71
N LYS A 9 -23.09 8.34 5.90
CA LYS A 9 -23.68 8.58 7.22
C LYS A 9 -23.34 7.44 8.19
N ALA A 10 -23.45 6.19 7.77
CA ALA A 10 -23.12 5.04 8.61
C ALA A 10 -21.62 5.04 9.01
N GLN A 11 -20.72 5.37 8.07
CA GLN A 11 -19.28 5.48 8.37
C GLN A 11 -18.98 6.60 9.37
N LEU A 12 -19.58 7.78 9.19
CA LEU A 12 -19.39 8.93 10.09
C LEU A 12 -19.96 8.67 11.49
N VAL A 13 -21.13 8.02 11.58
CA VAL A 13 -21.72 7.62 12.87
C VAL A 13 -20.81 6.62 13.58
N GLY A 14 -20.33 5.59 12.86
CA GLY A 14 -19.40 4.62 13.42
C GLY A 14 -18.08 5.25 13.88
N PHE A 15 -17.55 6.21 13.12
CA PHE A 15 -16.37 6.97 13.50
C PHE A 15 -16.62 7.80 14.76
N SER A 16 -17.73 8.54 14.83
CA SER A 16 -18.12 9.32 16.02
C SER A 16 -18.30 8.45 17.27
N GLN A 17 -18.88 7.26 17.13
CA GLN A 17 -19.00 6.30 18.23
C GLN A 17 -17.62 5.82 18.71
N ARG A 18 -16.67 5.57 17.80
CA ARG A 18 -15.30 5.21 18.17
C ARG A 18 -14.59 6.36 18.87
N LEU A 19 -14.71 7.60 18.37
CA LEU A 19 -14.16 8.79 19.02
C LEU A 19 -14.65 8.98 20.47
N ARG A 20 -15.92 8.63 20.75
CA ARG A 20 -16.46 8.68 22.12
C ARG A 20 -15.98 7.53 23.01
N ARG A 21 -15.69 6.36 22.41
CA ARG A 21 -15.29 5.16 23.16
C ARG A 21 -13.80 5.15 23.49
N PHE A 22 -12.97 5.60 22.57
CA PHE A 22 -11.52 5.60 22.72
C PHE A 22 -11.05 6.99 23.12
N LYS A 23 -10.08 7.07 24.03
CA LYS A 23 -9.40 8.32 24.33
C LYS A 23 -8.47 8.64 23.15
N ILE A 24 -8.93 9.52 22.27
CA ILE A 24 -8.21 9.91 21.06
C ILE A 24 -7.88 11.39 21.16
N ASP A 25 -6.59 11.68 21.21
CA ASP A 25 -6.06 13.04 21.09
C ASP A 25 -5.56 13.21 19.65
N ILE A 26 -6.01 14.27 18.96
CA ILE A 26 -5.66 14.55 17.57
C ILE A 26 -4.76 15.78 17.52
N TYR A 27 -3.57 15.60 16.99
CA TYR A 27 -2.61 16.67 16.77
C TYR A 27 -2.47 16.90 15.26
N SER A 28 -2.47 18.16 14.85
CA SER A 28 -2.31 18.55 13.45
C SER A 28 -1.16 19.53 13.35
N TYR A 29 -0.18 19.21 12.50
CA TYR A 29 1.00 20.04 12.26
C TYR A 29 1.07 20.40 10.78
N ASP A 30 1.34 21.66 10.51
CA ASP A 30 1.67 22.13 9.16
C ASP A 30 3.19 22.23 9.03
N GLN A 31 3.84 21.07 8.95
CA GLN A 31 5.30 20.95 8.96
C GLN A 31 5.76 19.88 7.97
N ASP A 32 6.95 20.10 7.39
CA ASP A 32 7.60 19.10 6.54
C ASP A 32 7.86 17.80 7.31
N ALA A 33 7.62 16.66 6.64
CA ALA A 33 7.72 15.34 7.25
C ALA A 33 9.11 15.00 7.80
N ARG A 34 10.19 15.64 7.32
CA ARG A 34 11.57 15.48 7.85
C ARG A 34 11.83 16.36 9.07
N ASN A 35 11.09 17.47 9.20
CA ASN A 35 11.26 18.41 10.29
C ASN A 35 10.36 18.09 11.48
N LEU A 36 9.16 17.56 11.22
CA LEU A 36 8.19 17.22 12.26
C LEU A 36 8.77 16.30 13.36
N PRO A 37 9.54 15.23 13.07
CA PRO A 37 10.15 14.41 14.12
C PRO A 37 11.07 15.18 15.07
N LYS A 38 11.73 16.23 14.58
CA LYS A 38 12.62 17.08 15.39
C LYS A 38 11.80 18.00 16.29
N ILE A 39 10.72 18.56 15.76
CA ILE A 39 9.79 19.42 16.52
C ILE A 39 9.13 18.63 17.65
N LEU A 40 8.62 17.44 17.36
CA LEU A 40 7.97 16.57 18.34
C LEU A 40 8.88 16.27 19.54
N LYS A 41 10.18 16.07 19.32
CA LYS A 41 11.16 15.81 20.40
C LYS A 41 11.35 16.97 21.37
N HIS A 42 11.08 18.20 20.94
CA HIS A 42 11.28 19.40 21.76
C HIS A 42 9.97 19.92 22.37
N GLU A 43 8.82 19.48 21.88
CA GLU A 43 7.52 19.92 22.34
C GLU A 43 6.99 19.00 23.46
N ALA A 44 7.00 19.49 24.69
CA ALA A 44 6.65 18.70 25.88
C ALA A 44 5.21 18.15 25.87
N SER A 45 4.28 18.81 25.18
CA SER A 45 2.89 18.36 25.03
C SER A 45 2.68 17.29 23.97
N SER A 46 3.71 17.02 23.15
CA SER A 46 3.62 16.12 22.01
C SER A 46 4.00 14.69 22.39
N PRO A 47 3.39 13.67 21.77
CA PRO A 47 3.80 12.29 21.97
C PRO A 47 5.28 12.09 21.60
N GLN A 48 6.05 11.51 22.52
CA GLN A 48 7.49 11.31 22.36
C GLN A 48 7.85 9.94 21.78
N SER A 49 6.92 8.99 21.83
CA SER A 49 7.09 7.64 21.30
C SER A 49 5.82 7.11 20.66
N PHE A 50 5.98 6.24 19.65
CA PHE A 50 4.87 5.73 18.85
C PHE A 50 4.97 4.21 18.69
N ASP A 51 3.85 3.51 18.86
CA ASP A 51 3.74 2.08 18.52
C ASP A 51 3.56 1.85 17.02
N CYS A 52 3.03 2.83 16.30
CA CYS A 52 2.85 2.75 14.86
C CYS A 52 3.00 4.14 14.25
N ILE A 53 3.92 4.26 13.28
CA ILE A 53 4.08 5.45 12.47
C ILE A 53 3.64 5.09 11.06
N GLU A 54 2.69 5.82 10.50
CA GLU A 54 2.25 5.66 9.11
C GLU A 54 2.78 6.85 8.31
N VAL A 55 3.55 6.58 7.25
CA VAL A 55 4.20 7.62 6.43
C VAL A 55 3.62 7.73 5.02
N SER A 56 2.50 7.06 4.74
CA SER A 56 1.84 7.05 3.44
C SER A 56 2.82 6.77 2.29
N ASN A 57 2.68 7.48 1.18
CA ASN A 57 3.48 7.39 -0.04
C ASN A 57 4.79 8.19 -0.01
N ILE A 58 5.16 8.82 1.11
CA ILE A 58 6.38 9.66 1.12
C ILE A 58 7.67 8.84 1.00
N LEU A 59 7.60 7.51 1.15
CA LEU A 59 8.70 6.57 0.89
C LEU A 59 9.07 6.45 -0.58
N ASP A 60 8.18 6.80 -1.52
CA ASP A 60 8.51 6.75 -2.93
C ASP A 60 9.61 7.77 -3.28
N LYS A 61 10.37 7.41 -4.32
CA LYS A 61 11.48 8.21 -4.84
C LYS A 61 11.11 9.62 -5.27
N ASN A 62 9.87 9.82 -5.71
CA ASN A 62 9.39 11.13 -6.17
C ASN A 62 8.91 12.05 -5.02
N TYR A 63 9.10 11.63 -3.75
CA TYR A 63 8.78 12.43 -2.56
C TYR A 63 10.00 12.57 -1.65
N VAL A 64 9.98 11.92 -0.48
CA VAL A 64 11.00 12.05 0.57
C VAL A 64 11.96 10.87 0.56
N GLU A 65 11.56 9.77 -0.08
CA GLU A 65 12.31 8.53 -0.22
C GLU A 65 12.47 7.76 1.10
N ILE A 66 13.11 6.59 1.02
CA ILE A 66 13.31 5.65 2.14
C ILE A 66 14.15 6.27 3.27
N SER A 67 14.89 7.35 2.99
CA SER A 67 15.69 8.10 3.97
C SER A 67 14.88 8.58 5.18
N ILE A 68 13.58 8.83 5.00
CA ILE A 68 12.63 9.27 6.04
C ILE A 68 12.57 8.32 7.25
N LEU A 69 12.92 7.04 7.05
CA LEU A 69 13.04 6.05 8.12
C LEU A 69 14.05 6.48 9.19
N SER A 70 15.08 7.25 8.83
CA SER A 70 16.09 7.75 9.77
C SER A 70 15.56 8.88 10.66
N ASP A 71 14.57 9.64 10.19
CA ASP A 71 13.96 10.72 10.95
C ASP A 71 12.89 10.17 11.91
N TRP A 72 12.06 9.25 11.44
CA TRP A 72 10.91 8.71 12.19
C TRP A 72 11.21 7.44 12.99
N GLY A 73 12.13 6.60 12.54
CA GLY A 73 12.53 5.36 13.22
C GLY A 73 12.89 5.56 14.70
N PRO A 74 13.67 6.60 15.08
CA PRO A 74 14.01 6.88 16.47
C PRO A 74 12.84 7.25 17.38
N LEU A 75 11.66 7.55 16.84
CA LEU A 75 10.45 7.84 17.62
C LEU A 75 9.62 6.59 17.91
N LEU A 76 10.01 5.42 17.42
CA LEU A 76 9.30 4.19 17.74
C LEU A 76 9.48 3.81 19.22
N ASN A 77 8.41 3.31 19.82
CA ASN A 77 8.41 2.79 21.18
C ASN A 77 9.25 1.51 21.30
N LEU A 78 10.45 1.62 21.87
CA LEU A 78 11.41 0.53 22.05
C LEU A 78 10.90 -0.57 23.00
N ASP A 79 10.00 -0.25 23.92
CA ASP A 79 9.44 -1.20 24.88
C ASP A 79 8.37 -2.11 24.24
N ASN A 80 7.91 -1.78 23.03
CA ASN A 80 6.90 -2.54 22.31
C ASN A 80 7.50 -3.35 21.14
N PRO A 81 7.58 -4.70 21.22
CA PRO A 81 8.14 -5.53 20.15
C PRO A 81 7.30 -5.53 18.87
N HIS A 82 6.09 -4.97 18.91
CA HIS A 82 5.21 -4.85 17.76
C HIS A 82 5.31 -3.51 17.04
N THR A 83 6.14 -2.59 17.55
CA THR A 83 6.28 -1.26 16.97
C THR A 83 6.76 -1.29 15.51
N ALA A 84 6.30 -0.32 14.72
CA ALA A 84 6.63 -0.27 13.30
C ALA A 84 6.44 1.11 12.65
N VAL A 85 7.23 1.35 11.59
CA VAL A 85 6.89 2.32 10.55
C VAL A 85 6.22 1.57 9.39
N ALA A 86 5.01 1.94 9.04
CA ALA A 86 4.30 1.46 7.86
C ALA A 86 4.29 2.53 6.78
N GLY A 87 4.58 2.15 5.55
CA GLY A 87 4.45 3.04 4.41
C GLY A 87 4.08 2.28 3.15
N TYR A 88 3.86 3.06 2.11
CA TYR A 88 3.29 2.61 0.86
C TYR A 88 4.15 3.13 -0.30
N PHE A 89 4.40 2.28 -1.28
CA PHE A 89 5.08 2.62 -2.52
C PHE A 89 4.05 2.65 -3.64
N MET A 90 3.69 3.85 -4.02
CA MET A 90 2.68 4.19 -4.99
C MET A 90 3.24 4.24 -6.40
N ASN A 91 4.43 4.84 -6.55
CA ASN A 91 4.99 5.20 -7.86
C ASN A 91 6.28 4.43 -8.19
N TRP A 92 6.60 3.39 -7.43
CA TRP A 92 7.85 2.64 -7.64
C TRP A 92 7.97 2.00 -9.03
N THR A 93 6.84 1.64 -9.67
CA THR A 93 6.83 1.05 -11.02
C THR A 93 7.31 2.03 -12.09
N THR A 94 7.19 3.35 -11.86
CA THR A 94 7.79 4.38 -12.72
C THR A 94 9.32 4.25 -12.80
N TRP A 95 9.94 3.68 -11.76
CA TRP A 95 11.39 3.50 -11.67
C TRP A 95 11.82 2.04 -11.87
N LYS A 96 10.85 1.12 -11.99
CA LYS A 96 11.06 -0.31 -12.16
C LYS A 96 9.99 -0.86 -13.09
N GLU A 97 10.24 -0.73 -14.39
CA GLU A 97 9.28 -1.10 -15.43
C GLU A 97 8.80 -2.56 -15.33
N SER A 98 9.64 -3.48 -14.84
CA SER A 98 9.24 -4.88 -14.62
C SER A 98 8.13 -5.07 -13.59
N GLY A 99 7.76 -4.02 -12.85
CA GLY A 99 6.57 -3.96 -12.01
C GLY A 99 5.26 -3.72 -12.76
N GLU A 100 5.31 -3.29 -14.03
CA GLU A 100 4.15 -3.16 -14.90
C GLU A 100 3.97 -4.40 -15.77
N ILE A 101 2.73 -4.89 -15.89
CA ILE A 101 2.41 -6.08 -16.67
C ILE A 101 2.73 -5.91 -18.16
N THR A 102 2.70 -4.68 -18.68
CA THR A 102 3.03 -4.37 -20.09
C THR A 102 4.51 -4.51 -20.39
N SER A 103 5.36 -4.44 -19.37
CA SER A 103 6.82 -4.60 -19.47
C SER A 103 7.30 -5.88 -18.76
N ALA A 104 6.38 -6.76 -18.40
CA ALA A 104 6.68 -7.97 -17.66
C ALA A 104 7.35 -9.05 -18.53
N PRO A 105 8.07 -10.00 -17.91
CA PRO A 105 8.70 -11.10 -18.64
C PRO A 105 7.68 -11.94 -19.44
N PRO A 106 8.09 -12.59 -20.54
CA PRO A 106 7.23 -13.47 -21.31
C PRO A 106 6.44 -14.46 -20.45
N GLY A 107 5.13 -14.55 -20.71
CA GLY A 107 4.21 -15.43 -19.97
C GLY A 107 3.66 -14.86 -18.66
N ALA A 108 4.07 -13.66 -18.22
CA ALA A 108 3.47 -12.99 -17.06
C ALA A 108 1.98 -12.70 -17.27
N GLU A 109 1.60 -12.19 -18.44
CA GLU A 109 0.20 -11.93 -18.82
C GLU A 109 -0.65 -13.20 -18.76
N PHE A 110 -0.12 -14.33 -19.24
CA PHE A 110 -0.80 -15.62 -19.20
C PHE A 110 -1.03 -16.09 -17.76
N ARG A 111 -0.04 -15.93 -16.87
CA ARG A 111 -0.18 -16.27 -15.45
C ARG A 111 -1.20 -15.38 -14.76
N ALA A 112 -1.14 -14.07 -14.96
CA ALA A 112 -2.11 -13.11 -14.40
C ALA A 112 -3.53 -13.41 -14.91
N THR A 113 -3.69 -13.71 -16.21
CA THR A 113 -4.97 -14.10 -16.80
C THR A 113 -5.51 -15.38 -16.18
N LYS A 114 -4.66 -16.39 -15.96
CA LYS A 114 -5.04 -17.65 -15.32
C LYS A 114 -5.51 -17.42 -13.88
N GLN A 115 -4.80 -16.60 -13.12
CA GLN A 115 -5.17 -16.26 -11.73
C GLN A 115 -6.46 -15.44 -11.67
N MET A 116 -6.63 -14.47 -12.57
CA MET A 116 -7.88 -13.73 -12.72
C MET A 116 -9.04 -14.70 -12.97
N LYS A 117 -8.95 -15.55 -13.99
CA LYS A 117 -9.99 -16.53 -14.35
C LYS A 117 -10.29 -17.58 -13.26
N ALA A 118 -9.37 -17.81 -12.33
CA ALA A 118 -9.61 -18.71 -11.20
C ALA A 118 -10.55 -18.10 -10.14
N CYS A 119 -10.80 -16.78 -10.18
CA CYS A 119 -11.77 -16.14 -9.30
C CYS A 119 -13.20 -16.49 -9.73
N LYS A 120 -14.08 -16.80 -8.76
CA LYS A 120 -15.43 -17.31 -9.04
C LYS A 120 -16.37 -16.32 -9.71
N HIS A 121 -16.08 -15.01 -9.60
CA HIS A 121 -16.98 -13.93 -10.00
C HIS A 121 -16.32 -12.93 -10.96
N VAL A 122 -15.52 -13.45 -11.90
CA VAL A 122 -14.83 -12.64 -12.90
C VAL A 122 -15.83 -12.04 -13.87
N VAL A 123 -15.92 -10.70 -13.88
CA VAL A 123 -16.57 -9.94 -14.96
C VAL A 123 -15.46 -9.43 -15.87
N ALA A 124 -14.81 -10.33 -16.60
CA ALA A 124 -13.75 -9.96 -17.55
C ALA A 124 -14.36 -9.57 -18.90
N PRO A 125 -13.91 -8.48 -19.53
CA PRO A 125 -14.18 -8.21 -20.94
C PRO A 125 -13.71 -9.39 -21.80
N THR A 126 -14.45 -9.70 -22.86
CA THR A 126 -14.06 -10.74 -23.80
C THR A 126 -12.78 -10.32 -24.52
N LEU A 127 -11.80 -11.23 -24.60
CA LEU A 127 -10.46 -11.06 -25.20
C LEU A 127 -10.50 -10.96 -26.75
N SER A 128 -11.54 -10.38 -27.33
CA SER A 128 -11.68 -10.24 -28.78
C SER A 128 -10.82 -9.07 -29.27
N ILE A 129 -9.71 -9.36 -29.96
CA ILE A 129 -8.88 -8.47 -30.82
C ILE A 129 -9.16 -6.96 -30.61
N LEU A 130 -8.76 -6.43 -29.46
CA LEU A 130 -8.81 -5.00 -29.19
C LEU A 130 -7.43 -4.42 -29.54
N SER A 131 -7.43 -3.27 -30.19
CA SER A 131 -6.22 -2.48 -30.43
C SER A 131 -5.60 -2.08 -29.08
N ALA A 132 -4.26 -1.95 -28.99
CA ALA A 132 -3.59 -1.50 -27.77
C ALA A 132 -4.09 -0.11 -27.28
N ASN A 133 -4.65 0.69 -28.19
CA ASN A 133 -5.23 2.00 -27.89
C ASN A 133 -6.74 1.96 -27.62
N ASP A 134 -7.36 0.78 -27.61
CA ASP A 134 -8.78 0.63 -27.28
C ASP A 134 -8.96 0.82 -25.75
N PRO A 135 -9.91 1.67 -25.30
CA PRO A 135 -10.22 1.85 -23.89
C PRO A 135 -10.53 0.54 -23.15
N GLU A 136 -11.11 -0.46 -23.81
CA GLU A 136 -11.36 -1.78 -23.23
C GLU A 136 -10.07 -2.60 -23.06
N CYS A 137 -9.07 -2.41 -23.92
CA CYS A 137 -7.74 -2.99 -23.77
C CYS A 137 -7.01 -2.40 -22.56
N LEU A 138 -7.07 -1.08 -22.37
CA LEU A 138 -6.49 -0.41 -21.20
C LEU A 138 -7.14 -0.90 -19.90
N LYS A 139 -8.47 -1.06 -19.88
CA LYS A 139 -9.18 -1.66 -18.73
C LYS A 139 -8.71 -3.08 -18.45
N LEU A 140 -8.51 -3.90 -19.48
CA LEU A 140 -8.04 -5.27 -19.33
C LEU A 140 -6.63 -5.31 -18.71
N TYR A 141 -5.68 -4.50 -19.20
CA TYR A 141 -4.35 -4.42 -18.60
C TYR A 141 -4.40 -3.99 -17.14
N ASN A 142 -5.26 -3.03 -16.80
CA ASN A 142 -5.47 -2.60 -15.42
C ASN A 142 -6.01 -3.73 -14.53
N TYR A 143 -6.91 -4.57 -15.06
CA TYR A 143 -7.40 -5.74 -14.34
C TYR A 143 -6.28 -6.76 -14.15
N LEU A 144 -5.55 -7.09 -15.22
CA LEU A 144 -4.47 -8.06 -15.19
C LEU A 144 -3.35 -7.65 -14.22
N GLN A 145 -3.04 -6.37 -14.14
CA GLN A 145 -2.05 -5.81 -13.22
C GLN A 145 -2.38 -6.07 -11.74
N ARG A 146 -3.65 -6.30 -11.37
CA ARG A 146 -4.04 -6.70 -10.00
C ARG A 146 -3.75 -8.16 -9.69
N PHE A 147 -3.61 -8.98 -10.72
CA PHE A 147 -3.22 -10.39 -10.63
C PHE A 147 -1.77 -10.60 -11.07
N TYR A 148 -1.04 -9.53 -11.38
CA TYR A 148 0.38 -9.62 -11.65
C TYR A 148 1.13 -9.71 -10.33
N ASP A 149 1.91 -10.77 -10.15
CA ASP A 149 2.83 -10.87 -9.03
C ASP A 149 4.02 -9.92 -9.24
N THR A 150 3.96 -8.77 -8.56
CA THR A 150 4.99 -7.74 -8.59
C THR A 150 6.07 -7.94 -7.53
N TYR A 151 5.98 -8.97 -6.68
CA TYR A 151 6.83 -9.09 -5.50
C TYR A 151 8.32 -9.13 -5.85
N VAL A 152 8.71 -9.93 -6.85
CA VAL A 152 10.12 -10.06 -7.28
C VAL A 152 10.66 -8.72 -7.80
N ALA A 153 9.93 -8.08 -8.71
CA ALA A 153 10.31 -6.76 -9.26
C ALA A 153 10.42 -5.71 -8.15
N PHE A 154 9.50 -5.75 -7.18
CA PHE A 154 9.53 -4.84 -6.04
C PHE A 154 10.72 -5.08 -5.11
N GLN A 155 11.08 -6.33 -4.82
CA GLN A 155 12.28 -6.64 -4.03
C GLN A 155 13.56 -6.17 -4.72
N GLU A 156 13.64 -6.29 -6.05
CA GLU A 156 14.75 -5.74 -6.82
C GLU A 156 14.82 -4.21 -6.71
N TYR A 157 13.68 -3.52 -6.85
CA TYR A 157 13.58 -2.08 -6.63
C TYR A 157 14.09 -1.67 -5.24
N LEU A 158 13.63 -2.34 -4.17
CA LEU A 158 14.11 -2.05 -2.81
C LEU A 158 15.62 -2.27 -2.64
N LYS A 159 16.17 -3.26 -3.35
CA LYS A 159 17.61 -3.54 -3.33
C LYS A 159 18.40 -2.43 -4.04
N GLU A 160 17.92 -1.97 -5.19
CA GLU A 160 18.50 -0.85 -5.95
C GLU A 160 18.48 0.45 -5.16
N GLU A 161 17.37 0.73 -4.46
CA GLU A 161 17.21 1.88 -3.57
C GLU A 161 17.91 1.71 -2.20
N LYS A 162 18.66 0.60 -2.02
CA LYS A 162 19.43 0.29 -0.80
C LYS A 162 18.58 0.35 0.48
N ALA A 163 17.29 0.01 0.37
CA ALA A 163 16.30 0.16 1.43
C ALA A 163 16.72 -0.54 2.73
N ASP A 164 17.25 -1.74 2.61
CA ASP A 164 17.74 -2.56 3.72
C ASP A 164 18.90 -1.90 4.47
N THR A 165 19.81 -1.25 3.74
CA THR A 165 20.95 -0.53 4.33
C THR A 165 20.48 0.72 5.06
N ILE A 166 19.54 1.47 4.47
CA ILE A 166 18.96 2.68 5.08
C ILE A 166 18.18 2.31 6.34
N ALA A 167 17.31 1.30 6.26
CA ALA A 167 16.54 0.82 7.40
C ALA A 167 17.46 0.38 8.55
N ARG A 168 18.51 -0.41 8.27
CA ARG A 168 19.46 -0.86 9.30
C ARG A 168 20.19 0.31 9.97
N LYS A 169 20.58 1.34 9.21
CA LYS A 169 21.18 2.56 9.78
C LYS A 169 20.23 3.28 10.74
N ALA A 170 18.92 3.19 10.51
CA ALA A 170 17.89 3.70 11.39
C ALA A 170 17.51 2.73 12.53
N GLY A 171 18.20 1.60 12.70
CA GLY A 171 17.85 0.57 13.69
C GLY A 171 16.65 -0.31 13.30
N LEU A 172 16.21 -0.25 12.04
CA LEU A 172 15.02 -0.93 11.55
C LEU A 172 15.36 -2.12 10.62
N LYS A 173 14.39 -3.02 10.50
CA LYS A 173 14.37 -4.14 9.55
C LYS A 173 13.02 -4.21 8.84
N CYS A 174 13.04 -4.43 7.52
CA CYS A 174 11.84 -4.72 6.77
C CYS A 174 11.21 -6.06 7.22
N ARG A 175 9.90 -6.07 7.45
CA ARG A 175 9.17 -7.30 7.79
C ARG A 175 8.97 -8.14 6.53
N ARG A 176 9.31 -9.42 6.62
CA ARG A 176 9.00 -10.40 5.58
C ARG A 176 7.50 -10.69 5.49
N ILE A 177 6.84 -10.78 6.64
CA ILE A 177 5.39 -10.98 6.75
C ILE A 177 4.79 -9.79 7.49
N ASN A 178 3.91 -9.06 6.81
CA ASN A 178 3.26 -7.90 7.38
C ASN A 178 1.98 -8.32 8.11
N LYS A 179 1.89 -8.00 9.41
CA LYS A 179 0.73 -8.35 10.26
C LYS A 179 -0.30 -7.22 10.42
N ILE A 180 0.07 -5.98 10.05
CA ILE A 180 -0.78 -4.78 10.23
C ILE A 180 -1.46 -4.42 8.91
N VAL A 181 -0.68 -4.33 7.82
CA VAL A 181 -1.15 -4.09 6.46
C VAL A 181 -0.65 -5.20 5.53
N PRO A 182 -1.43 -5.68 4.56
CA PRO A 182 -0.92 -6.65 3.59
C PRO A 182 0.13 -6.01 2.66
N HIS A 183 1.03 -6.82 2.07
CA HIS A 183 2.00 -6.33 1.07
C HIS A 183 1.30 -5.84 -0.19
N SER A 184 0.37 -6.64 -0.70
CA SER A 184 -0.49 -6.31 -1.84
C SER A 184 -1.82 -5.72 -1.35
N CYS A 185 -2.30 -4.67 -2.03
CA CYS A 185 -3.62 -4.13 -1.72
C CYS A 185 -4.70 -5.23 -1.80
N PHE A 186 -5.59 -5.27 -0.81
CA PHE A 186 -6.71 -6.23 -0.70
C PHE A 186 -6.36 -7.70 -0.44
N ALA A 187 -5.08 -8.04 -0.30
CA ALA A 187 -4.67 -9.29 0.31
C ALA A 187 -4.95 -9.28 1.83
N GLN A 188 -4.88 -10.44 2.46
CA GLN A 188 -5.10 -10.54 3.90
C GLN A 188 -3.79 -10.22 4.66
N PRO A 189 -3.83 -9.48 5.79
CA PRO A 189 -2.66 -9.35 6.64
C PRO A 189 -2.16 -10.72 7.10
N GLY A 190 -0.85 -10.87 7.22
CA GLY A 190 -0.21 -12.12 7.65
C GLY A 190 0.00 -13.14 6.53
N THR A 191 -0.46 -12.88 5.31
CA THR A 191 -0.18 -13.76 4.16
C THR A 191 1.21 -13.50 3.58
N SER A 192 1.62 -14.40 2.70
CA SER A 192 2.87 -14.26 1.96
C SER A 192 2.84 -13.03 1.05
N PRO A 193 3.98 -12.37 0.78
CA PRO A 193 4.03 -11.15 -0.04
C PRO A 193 3.51 -11.30 -1.48
N ASP A 194 3.63 -12.51 -2.03
CA ASP A 194 3.15 -12.92 -3.36
C ASP A 194 1.66 -13.30 -3.37
N THR A 195 0.98 -13.23 -2.21
CA THR A 195 -0.44 -13.56 -2.12
C THR A 195 -1.28 -12.49 -2.80
N LEU A 196 -2.01 -12.91 -3.83
CA LEU A 196 -2.94 -12.05 -4.57
C LEU A 196 -4.28 -11.88 -3.83
N PRO A 197 -5.08 -10.86 -4.20
CA PRO A 197 -6.39 -10.64 -3.60
C PRO A 197 -7.32 -11.83 -3.81
N TYR A 198 -7.95 -12.30 -2.72
CA TYR A 198 -9.03 -13.26 -2.79
C TYR A 198 -10.31 -12.57 -3.28
N ILE A 199 -11.00 -13.13 -4.29
CA ILE A 199 -12.26 -12.59 -4.81
C ILE A 199 -13.34 -13.67 -4.81
N ASP A 200 -14.33 -13.51 -3.95
CA ASP A 200 -15.39 -14.46 -3.64
C ASP A 200 -16.80 -13.96 -3.95
N SER A 201 -16.94 -12.72 -4.44
CA SER A 201 -18.22 -12.08 -4.70
C SER A 201 -18.10 -11.00 -5.79
N PRO A 202 -19.18 -10.71 -6.53
CA PRO A 202 -19.22 -9.61 -7.49
C PRO A 202 -18.93 -8.25 -6.84
N GLU A 203 -19.39 -8.02 -5.61
CA GLU A 203 -19.13 -6.78 -4.86
C GLU A 203 -17.64 -6.64 -4.54
N ARG A 204 -16.97 -7.74 -4.21
CA ARG A 204 -15.52 -7.75 -3.97
C ARG A 204 -14.73 -7.55 -5.25
N TRP A 205 -15.17 -8.14 -6.37
CA TRP A 205 -14.62 -7.84 -7.70
C TRP A 205 -14.71 -6.33 -7.99
N TYR A 206 -15.90 -5.76 -7.83
CA TYR A 206 -16.11 -4.32 -8.06
C TYR A 206 -15.21 -3.46 -7.16
N ARG A 207 -15.06 -3.80 -5.88
CA ARG A 207 -14.21 -3.03 -4.94
C ARG A 207 -12.71 -3.14 -5.20
N VAL A 208 -12.22 -4.33 -5.54
CA VAL A 208 -10.79 -4.62 -5.67
C VAL A 208 -10.27 -4.30 -7.07
N VAL A 209 -11.08 -4.60 -8.08
CA VAL A 209 -10.68 -4.58 -9.50
C VAL A 209 -11.24 -3.36 -10.23
N SER A 210 -12.51 -2.99 -10.00
CA SER A 210 -13.19 -1.93 -10.77
C SER A 210 -13.16 -0.53 -10.14
N LEU A 211 -13.33 -0.40 -8.82
CA LEU A 211 -13.48 0.89 -8.13
C LEU A 211 -12.17 1.65 -7.93
N LEU A 212 -11.03 0.97 -7.84
CA LEU A 212 -9.74 1.66 -7.71
C LEU A 212 -9.31 2.40 -8.98
N PHE A 213 -10.04 2.22 -10.08
CA PHE A 213 -9.92 3.09 -11.24
C PHE A 213 -10.32 4.55 -10.93
N MET A 214 -11.20 4.77 -9.95
CA MET A 214 -11.75 6.10 -9.62
C MET A 214 -11.11 6.78 -8.41
N SER A 215 -10.29 6.08 -7.62
CA SER A 215 -9.52 6.71 -6.55
C SER A 215 -8.12 7.02 -7.03
N VAL A 216 -7.81 8.31 -7.19
CA VAL A 216 -6.49 8.88 -7.53
C VAL A 216 -5.38 8.48 -6.51
N ALA A 217 -5.71 7.72 -5.47
CA ALA A 217 -4.87 7.47 -4.30
C ALA A 217 -4.10 6.12 -4.28
N ALA A 218 -4.27 5.25 -5.28
CA ALA A 218 -3.46 4.01 -5.36
C ALA A 218 -3.34 3.50 -6.82
N PRO A 219 -2.39 4.04 -7.61
CA PRO A 219 -1.98 3.48 -8.87
C PRO A 219 -1.63 1.99 -8.79
N LEU A 220 -1.70 1.43 -9.99
CA LEU A 220 -1.40 0.06 -10.33
C LEU A 220 0.01 -0.33 -9.87
N GLY A 221 0.18 -1.53 -9.31
CA GLY A 221 1.47 -1.98 -8.77
C GLY A 221 1.76 -1.55 -7.32
N SER A 222 0.88 -0.78 -6.68
CA SER A 222 0.93 -0.39 -5.27
C SER A 222 1.47 -1.47 -4.29
N SER A 223 2.61 -1.23 -3.62
CA SER A 223 3.19 -2.16 -2.62
C SER A 223 3.30 -1.52 -1.24
N ARG A 224 2.82 -2.18 -0.18
CA ARG A 224 2.92 -1.67 1.21
C ARG A 224 3.97 -2.42 2.01
N HIS A 225 4.82 -1.69 2.71
CA HIS A 225 5.88 -2.27 3.53
C HIS A 225 5.83 -1.78 4.96
N ILE A 226 6.20 -2.70 5.86
CA ILE A 226 6.33 -2.43 7.28
C ILE A 226 7.79 -2.64 7.68
N TYR A 227 8.38 -1.61 8.27
CA TYR A 227 9.68 -1.65 8.93
C TYR A 227 9.46 -1.72 10.44
N ARG A 228 10.25 -2.53 11.16
CA ARG A 228 10.21 -2.61 12.63
C ARG A 228 11.61 -2.47 13.22
N LEU A 229 11.68 -2.08 14.48
CA LEU A 229 12.93 -2.13 15.22
C LEU A 229 13.50 -3.55 15.30
N HIS A 230 14.83 -3.59 15.35
CA HIS A 230 15.63 -4.82 15.47
C HIS A 230 15.53 -5.47 16.85
#